data_AF-A0A646ILW9-F1
#
_entry.id   AF-A0A646ILW9-F1
#
_cell.length_a   1.000
_cell.length_b   1.000
_cell.length_c   1.000
_cell.angle_alpha   90.00
_cell.angle_beta   90.00
_cell.angle_gamma   90.00
#
_symmetry.space_group_name_H-M   'P 1'
#
loop_
_entity.id
_entity.type
_entity.pdbx_description
1 polymer ?
#
loop_
_entity_poly.entity_id
_entity_poly.type
_entity_poly.pdbx_seq_one_letter_code
_entity_poly.pdbx_strand_id
1 'polypeptide(L)'
;AMRYSVLGGGKRMRPLLVYASGHLFGAQPEQLDAAAMAVELIHAYSLVHDDLPAMDDDALRRGKPTTHIAFDEATAILAGDALQTRAFGLLADAPLPATLRVACLQTLAHASGASGMCGGQALDIDATGQQQTLA
;
A
#
# COMPACT_ATOMS: atom_id res chain seq x y z
N ALA A 1 14.34 -6.72 2.94
CA ALA A 1 13.55 -5.66 2.29
C ALA A 1 12.12 -5.51 2.83
N MET A 2 11.16 -6.43 2.61
CA MET A 2 9.74 -6.22 3.01
C MET A 2 9.51 -5.62 4.41
N ARG A 3 10.13 -6.22 5.45
CA ARG A 3 10.06 -5.73 6.83
C ARG A 3 10.64 -4.33 7.00
N TYR A 4 11.74 -4.02 6.33
CA TYR A 4 12.39 -2.70 6.35
C TYR A 4 11.43 -1.63 5.82
N SER A 5 10.74 -1.93 4.71
CA SER A 5 9.82 -1.02 4.03
C SER A 5 8.54 -0.75 4.83
N VAL A 6 8.06 -1.70 5.63
CA VAL A 6 6.79 -1.56 6.36
C VAL A 6 6.92 -1.26 7.86
N LEU A 7 7.91 -1.82 8.59
CA LEU A 7 7.92 -1.77 10.06
C LEU A 7 8.50 -0.48 10.66
N GLY A 8 9.21 0.34 9.88
CA GLY A 8 9.99 1.50 10.34
C GLY A 8 9.22 2.73 10.84
N GLY A 9 7.97 2.56 11.28
CA GLY A 9 7.07 3.63 11.73
C GLY A 9 6.32 4.31 10.58
N GLY A 10 5.98 5.59 10.76
CA GLY A 10 5.13 6.35 9.84
C GLY A 10 3.83 6.78 10.48
N LYS A 11 3.06 7.62 9.76
CA LYS A 11 1.80 8.18 10.28
C LYS A 11 0.70 7.13 10.46
N ARG A 12 0.79 5.99 9.76
CA ARG A 12 -0.22 4.91 9.75
C ARG A 12 -1.64 5.40 9.49
N MET A 13 -1.78 6.37 8.57
CA MET A 13 -3.06 7.01 8.37
C MET A 13 -4.14 6.03 7.89
N ARG A 14 -3.79 5.12 6.98
CA ARG A 14 -4.73 4.14 6.44
C ARG A 14 -5.19 3.13 7.51
N PRO A 15 -4.31 2.49 8.30
CA PRO A 15 -4.72 1.72 9.49
C PRO A 15 -5.61 2.50 10.45
N LEU A 16 -5.24 3.74 10.80
CA LEU A 16 -6.01 4.56 11.73
C LEU A 16 -7.44 4.82 11.22
N LEU A 17 -7.62 5.00 9.90
CA LEU A 17 -8.95 5.14 9.31
C LEU A 17 -9.77 3.85 9.41
N VAL A 18 -9.15 2.67 9.22
CA VAL A 18 -9.82 1.37 9.39
C VAL A 18 -10.29 1.21 10.84
N TYR A 19 -9.40 1.45 11.81
CA TYR A 19 -9.75 1.33 13.22
C TYR A 19 -10.81 2.37 13.65
N ALA A 20 -10.65 3.63 13.24
CA ALA A 20 -11.62 4.68 13.56
C ALA A 20 -13.01 4.39 12.97
N SER A 21 -13.07 3.87 11.75
CA SER A 21 -14.32 3.45 11.12
C SER A 21 -14.97 2.30 11.87
N GLY A 22 -14.23 1.24 12.21
CA GLY A 22 -14.76 0.12 12.99
C GLY A 22 -15.21 0.53 14.40
N HIS A 23 -14.50 1.47 15.03
CA HIS A 23 -14.83 2.00 16.35
C HIS A 23 -16.22 2.65 16.38
N LEU A 24 -16.63 3.35 15.31
CA LEU A 24 -17.99 3.94 15.20
C LEU A 24 -19.11 2.91 15.30
N PHE A 25 -18.84 1.65 14.96
CA PHE A 25 -19.80 0.55 14.98
C PHE A 25 -19.54 -0.45 16.11
N GLY A 26 -18.61 -0.15 17.02
CA GLY A 26 -18.28 -1.03 18.15
C GLY A 26 -17.51 -2.30 17.77
N ALA A 27 -16.87 -2.34 16.60
CA ALA A 27 -16.03 -3.47 16.21
C ALA A 27 -14.78 -3.56 17.11
N GLN A 28 -14.42 -4.79 17.48
CA GLN A 28 -13.19 -5.02 18.26
C GLN A 28 -11.96 -4.92 17.35
N PRO A 29 -10.81 -4.39 17.84
CA PRO A 29 -9.60 -4.21 17.02
C PRO A 29 -9.16 -5.48 16.28
N GLU A 30 -9.32 -6.65 16.88
CA GLU A 30 -8.92 -7.95 16.31
C GLU A 30 -9.70 -8.29 15.03
N GLN A 31 -10.92 -7.75 14.89
CA GLN A 31 -11.74 -7.90 13.68
C GLN A 31 -11.26 -6.99 12.54
N LEU A 32 -10.45 -5.97 12.86
CA LEU A 32 -10.01 -4.91 11.95
C LEU A 32 -8.55 -5.08 11.53
N ASP A 33 -7.75 -5.83 12.29
CA ASP A 33 -6.31 -6.03 12.07
C ASP A 33 -5.97 -6.46 10.65
N ALA A 34 -6.71 -7.43 10.09
CA ALA A 34 -6.47 -7.90 8.72
C ALA A 34 -6.66 -6.78 7.69
N ALA A 35 -7.72 -5.99 7.81
CA ALA A 35 -8.00 -4.88 6.91
C ALA A 35 -7.00 -3.73 7.10
N ALA A 36 -6.67 -3.39 8.35
CA ALA A 36 -5.71 -2.33 8.69
C ALA A 36 -4.31 -2.67 8.17
N MET A 37 -3.85 -3.91 8.34
CA MET A 37 -2.58 -4.37 7.79
C MET A 37 -2.61 -4.39 6.26
N ALA A 38 -3.69 -4.87 5.64
CA ALA A 38 -3.78 -4.97 4.19
C ALA A 38 -3.63 -3.59 3.51
N VAL A 39 -4.34 -2.56 3.99
CA VAL A 39 -4.23 -1.22 3.39
C VAL A 39 -2.86 -0.58 3.59
N GLU A 40 -2.16 -0.90 4.69
CA GLU A 40 -0.80 -0.40 4.93
C GLU A 40 0.25 -1.18 4.12
N LEU A 41 0.02 -2.46 3.84
CA LEU A 41 0.86 -3.25 2.94
C LEU A 41 0.72 -2.78 1.50
N ILE A 42 -0.51 -2.49 1.04
CA ILE A 42 -0.76 -1.85 -0.26
C ILE A 42 0.00 -0.51 -0.35
N HIS A 43 -0.15 0.32 0.66
CA HIS A 43 0.57 1.60 0.71
C HIS A 43 2.09 1.43 0.73
N ALA A 44 2.61 0.48 1.50
CA ALA A 44 4.04 0.28 1.62
C ALA A 44 4.64 -0.23 0.30
N TYR A 45 3.98 -1.14 -0.42
CA TYR A 45 4.52 -1.60 -1.70
C TYR A 45 4.55 -0.47 -2.73
N SER A 46 3.50 0.36 -2.79
CA SER A 46 3.43 1.43 -3.79
C SER A 46 4.62 2.37 -3.63
N LEU A 47 4.94 2.76 -2.40
CA LEU A 47 6.10 3.60 -2.10
C LEU A 47 7.43 2.92 -2.43
N VAL A 48 7.54 1.60 -2.24
CA VAL A 48 8.78 0.87 -2.60
C VAL A 48 9.02 0.92 -4.10
N HIS A 49 7.96 0.81 -4.91
CA HIS A 49 8.06 0.90 -6.36
C HIS A 49 8.22 2.35 -6.84
N ASP A 50 7.50 3.31 -6.24
CA ASP A 50 7.64 4.75 -6.54
C ASP A 50 9.08 5.23 -6.30
N ASP A 51 9.75 4.72 -5.27
CA ASP A 51 11.13 5.08 -4.96
C ASP A 51 12.15 4.60 -6.02
N LEU A 52 11.79 3.76 -7.00
CA LEU A 52 12.75 3.19 -7.95
C LEU A 52 13.29 4.25 -8.93
N PRO A 53 14.50 4.06 -9.51
CA PRO A 53 15.08 5.00 -10.47
C PRO A 53 14.24 5.26 -11.72
N ALA A 54 13.38 4.30 -12.09
CA ALA A 54 12.48 4.44 -13.24
C ALA A 54 11.17 5.20 -12.91
N MET A 55 10.99 5.60 -11.65
CA MET A 55 9.81 6.27 -11.11
C MET A 55 10.25 7.63 -10.53
N ASP A 56 10.20 7.84 -9.21
CA ASP A 56 10.57 9.11 -8.58
C ASP A 56 12.09 9.24 -8.34
N ASP A 57 12.86 8.14 -8.45
CA ASP A 57 14.32 8.08 -8.19
C ASP A 57 14.73 8.63 -6.79
N ASP A 58 13.89 8.35 -5.80
CA ASP A 58 14.11 8.80 -4.42
C ASP A 58 15.21 7.98 -3.73
N ALA A 59 16.28 8.66 -3.28
CA ALA A 59 17.33 8.02 -2.49
C ALA A 59 17.00 7.89 -0.99
N LEU A 60 16.11 8.76 -0.47
CA LEU A 60 15.76 8.83 0.95
C LEU A 60 14.25 8.96 1.16
N ARG A 61 13.71 8.17 2.09
CA ARG A 61 12.32 8.28 2.57
C ARG A 61 12.30 8.42 4.08
N ARG A 62 11.72 9.53 4.56
CA ARG A 62 11.64 9.87 6.00
C ARG A 62 13.02 9.86 6.70
N GLY A 63 14.05 10.36 6.02
CA GLY A 63 15.41 10.43 6.53
C GLY A 63 16.16 9.09 6.58
N LYS A 64 15.65 8.04 5.93
CA LYS A 64 16.31 6.73 5.81
C LYS A 64 16.50 6.37 4.33
N PRO A 65 17.54 5.59 3.97
CA PRO A 65 17.68 5.07 2.61
C PRO A 65 16.40 4.38 2.12
N THR A 66 16.00 4.63 0.88
CA THR A 66 14.90 3.90 0.25
C THR A 66 15.25 2.42 0.08
N THR A 67 14.24 1.59 -0.23
CA THR A 67 14.42 0.12 -0.22
C THR A 67 15.47 -0.32 -1.24
N HIS A 68 15.50 0.29 -2.43
CA HIS A 68 16.47 -0.06 -3.46
C HIS A 68 17.89 0.41 -3.11
N ILE A 69 18.04 1.52 -2.38
CA ILE A 69 19.35 1.99 -1.87
C ILE A 69 19.85 1.13 -0.71
N ALA A 70 18.97 0.73 0.20
CA ALA A 70 19.35 -0.09 1.37
C ALA A 70 19.67 -1.55 1.01
N PHE A 71 19.19 -2.02 -0.14
CA PHE A 71 19.38 -3.36 -0.65
C PHE A 71 19.86 -3.27 -2.10
N ASP A 72 18.97 -3.52 -3.06
CA ASP A 72 19.17 -3.41 -4.50
C ASP A 72 17.79 -3.28 -5.19
N GLU A 73 17.78 -2.88 -6.46
CA GLU A 73 16.55 -2.66 -7.23
C GLU A 73 15.71 -3.94 -7.39
N ALA A 74 16.34 -5.07 -7.71
CA ALA A 74 15.63 -6.34 -7.91
C ALA A 74 14.93 -6.80 -6.63
N THR A 75 15.62 -6.67 -5.50
CA THR A 75 15.08 -6.94 -4.17
C THR A 75 13.96 -5.98 -3.80
N ALA A 76 14.04 -4.70 -4.19
CA ALA A 76 12.97 -3.73 -3.96
C ALA A 76 11.71 -4.06 -4.78
N ILE A 77 11.86 -4.38 -6.07
CA ILE A 77 10.76 -4.83 -6.93
C ILE A 77 10.05 -6.03 -6.29
N LEU A 78 10.80 -7.09 -5.98
CA LEU A 78 10.23 -8.31 -5.40
C LEU A 78 9.65 -8.10 -3.99
N ALA A 79 10.20 -7.17 -3.21
CA ALA A 79 9.62 -6.80 -1.93
C ALA A 79 8.26 -6.13 -2.10
N GLY A 80 8.11 -5.24 -3.08
CA GLY A 80 6.83 -4.64 -3.42
C GLY A 80 5.80 -5.70 -3.85
N ASP A 81 6.16 -6.56 -4.81
CA ASP A 81 5.29 -7.63 -5.32
C ASP A 81 4.80 -8.56 -4.21
N ALA A 82 5.70 -8.93 -3.30
CA ALA A 82 5.39 -9.79 -2.16
C ALA A 82 4.52 -9.07 -1.11
N LEU A 83 4.71 -7.77 -0.87
CA LEU A 83 3.88 -6.98 0.03
C LEU A 83 2.44 -6.86 -0.49
N GLN A 84 2.26 -6.60 -1.79
CA GLN A 84 0.95 -6.59 -2.44
C GLN A 84 0.26 -7.94 -2.28
N THR A 85 0.95 -9.03 -2.61
CA THR A 85 0.42 -10.39 -2.47
C THR A 85 0.05 -10.73 -1.03
N ARG A 86 0.88 -10.30 -0.07
CA ARG A 86 0.61 -10.51 1.37
C ARG A 86 -0.62 -9.76 1.84
N ALA A 87 -0.92 -8.58 1.30
CA ALA A 87 -2.13 -7.82 1.63
C ALA A 87 -3.40 -8.62 1.30
N PHE A 88 -3.46 -9.19 0.10
CA PHE A 88 -4.58 -10.04 -0.32
C PHE A 88 -4.65 -11.33 0.52
N GLY A 89 -3.51 -11.97 0.79
CA GLY A 89 -3.45 -13.16 1.64
C GLY A 89 -4.00 -12.91 3.05
N LEU A 90 -3.65 -11.78 3.68
CA LEU A 90 -4.15 -11.45 5.02
C LEU A 90 -5.69 -11.29 5.06
N LEU A 91 -6.29 -10.68 4.04
CA LEU A 91 -7.74 -10.58 3.95
C LEU A 91 -8.40 -11.93 3.69
N ALA A 92 -7.79 -12.76 2.82
CA ALA A 92 -8.30 -14.08 2.50
C ALA A 92 -8.24 -15.05 3.70
N ASP A 93 -7.22 -14.92 4.54
CA ASP A 93 -6.99 -15.77 5.73
C ASP A 93 -7.64 -15.20 7.00
N ALA A 94 -8.28 -14.02 6.94
CA ALA A 94 -8.83 -13.38 8.13
C ALA A 94 -9.88 -14.28 8.84
N PRO A 95 -9.97 -14.25 10.18
CA PRO A 95 -10.96 -14.98 10.95
C PRO A 95 -12.33 -14.27 10.90
N LEU A 96 -12.81 -14.01 9.70
CA LEU A 96 -14.04 -13.27 9.41
C LEU A 96 -14.96 -14.11 8.50
N PRO A 97 -16.28 -13.82 8.48
CA PRO A 97 -17.20 -14.46 7.54
C PRO A 97 -16.70 -14.35 6.10
N ALA A 98 -16.86 -15.43 5.32
CA ALA A 98 -16.35 -15.50 3.94
C ALA A 98 -16.89 -14.35 3.06
N THR A 99 -18.16 -13.99 3.21
CA THR A 99 -18.78 -12.88 2.48
C THR A 99 -18.12 -11.54 2.78
N LEU A 100 -17.76 -11.28 4.04
CA LEU A 100 -17.06 -10.07 4.44
C LEU A 100 -15.63 -10.04 3.88
N ARG A 101 -14.91 -11.17 3.94
CA ARG A 101 -13.57 -11.29 3.33
C ARG A 101 -13.59 -10.99 1.84
N VAL A 102 -14.55 -11.56 1.11
CA VAL A 102 -14.72 -11.31 -0.33
C VAL A 102 -15.01 -9.84 -0.60
N ALA A 103 -15.89 -9.20 0.18
CA ALA A 103 -16.19 -7.78 0.02
C ALA A 103 -14.95 -6.89 0.27
N CYS A 104 -14.15 -7.19 1.29
CA CYS A 104 -12.89 -6.50 1.57
C CYS A 104 -11.87 -6.70 0.44
N LEU A 105 -11.72 -7.93 -0.07
CA LEU A 105 -10.84 -8.25 -1.20
C LEU A 105 -11.23 -7.49 -2.46
N GLN A 106 -12.52 -7.45 -2.79
CA GLN A 106 -13.05 -6.69 -3.93
C GLN A 106 -12.78 -5.19 -3.79
N THR A 107 -12.99 -4.65 -2.59
CA THR A 107 -12.74 -3.23 -2.29
C THR A 107 -11.25 -2.90 -2.45
N LEU A 108 -10.36 -3.73 -1.89
CA LEU A 108 -8.92 -3.52 -1.97
C LEU A 108 -8.42 -3.64 -3.41
N ALA A 109 -8.86 -4.65 -4.17
CA ALA A 109 -8.49 -4.85 -5.56
C ALA A 109 -8.91 -3.67 -6.45
N HIS A 110 -10.15 -3.19 -6.29
CA HIS A 110 -10.65 -2.05 -7.06
C HIS A 110 -9.87 -0.77 -6.75
N ALA A 111 -9.62 -0.48 -5.48
CA ALA A 111 -8.90 0.72 -5.05
C ALA A 111 -7.41 0.70 -5.38
N SER A 112 -6.79 -0.48 -5.47
CA SER A 112 -5.34 -0.61 -5.70
C SER A 112 -4.97 -0.78 -7.17
N GLY A 113 -5.88 -1.31 -8.00
CA GLY A 113 -5.61 -1.63 -9.40
C GLY A 113 -5.66 -0.44 -10.36
N ALA A 114 -5.83 -0.73 -11.64
CA ALA A 114 -5.84 0.26 -12.73
C ALA A 114 -6.96 1.31 -12.63
N SER A 115 -8.07 0.98 -11.97
CA SER A 115 -9.16 1.94 -11.72
C SER A 115 -8.95 2.80 -10.46
N GLY A 116 -7.83 2.60 -9.75
CA GLY A 116 -7.49 3.28 -8.52
C GLY A 116 -6.02 3.69 -8.50
N MET A 117 -5.28 3.27 -7.47
CA MET A 117 -3.91 3.70 -7.19
C MET A 117 -2.96 3.57 -8.38
N CYS A 118 -2.83 2.38 -8.98
CA CYS A 118 -1.90 2.18 -10.11
C CYS A 118 -2.28 3.01 -11.34
N GLY A 119 -3.58 3.19 -11.61
CA GLY A 119 -4.02 4.07 -12.70
C GLY A 119 -3.69 5.54 -12.44
N GLY A 120 -3.89 5.99 -11.20
CA GLY A 120 -3.49 7.33 -10.77
C GLY A 120 -1.98 7.57 -10.92
N GLN A 121 -1.15 6.61 -10.51
CA GLN A 121 0.31 6.68 -10.68
C GLN A 121 0.71 6.75 -12.16
N ALA A 122 0.09 5.94 -13.03
CA ALA A 122 0.36 6.01 -14.47
C ALA A 122 0.02 7.38 -15.08
N LEU A 123 -1.12 7.96 -14.70
CA LEU A 123 -1.51 9.30 -15.13
C LEU A 123 -0.55 10.39 -14.65
N ASP A 124 0.01 10.24 -13.45
CA ASP A 124 0.98 11.19 -12.88
C ASP A 124 2.32 11.15 -13.64
N ILE A 125 2.78 9.94 -13.99
CA ILE A 125 3.98 9.75 -14.84
C ILE A 125 3.75 10.37 -16.22
N ASP A 126 2.62 10.08 -16.87
CA ASP A 126 2.29 10.62 -18.20
C ASP A 126 2.19 12.16 -18.20
N ALA A 127 1.79 12.75 -17.07
CA ALA A 127 1.70 14.18 -16.86
C ALA A 127 3.05 14.86 -16.62
N THR A 128 4.09 14.11 -16.24
CA THR A 128 5.40 14.65 -15.89
C THR A 128 6.03 15.38 -17.08
N GLY A 129 6.29 16.68 -16.92
CA GLY A 129 6.83 17.54 -17.98
C GLY A 129 5.80 18.15 -18.93
N GLN A 130 4.50 17.92 -18.73
CA GLN A 130 3.43 18.56 -19.51
C GLN A 130 2.80 19.74 -18.75
N GLN A 131 2.46 20.83 -19.47
CA GLN A 131 1.63 21.90 -18.90
C GLN A 131 0.18 21.42 -18.79
N GLN A 132 -0.22 21.04 -17.58
CA GLN A 132 -1.61 20.75 -17.24
C GLN A 132 -2.39 22.07 -17.19
N THR A 133 -3.39 22.24 -18.07
CA THR A 133 -4.35 23.33 -17.95
C THR A 133 -5.30 23.03 -16.80
N LEU A 134 -5.34 23.91 -15.79
CA LEU A 134 -6.37 23.87 -14.75
C LEU A 134 -7.74 24.06 -15.41
N ALA A 135 -8.60 23.06 -15.31
CA ALA A 135 -10.01 23.13 -15.69
C ALA A 135 -10.84 23.83 -14.61
#